data_AF-C8W255-F1
#
_entry.id   AF-C8W255-F1
#
_cell.length_a   1.000
_cell.length_b   1.000
_cell.length_c   1.000
_cell.angle_alpha   90.00
_cell.angle_beta   90.00
_cell.angle_gamma   90.00
#
_symmetry.space_group_name_H-M   'P 1'
#
loop_
_entity.id
_entity.type
_entity.pdbx_description
1 polymer ?
#
loop_
_entity_poly.entity_id
_entity_poly.type
_entity_poly.pdbx_seq_one_letter_code
_entity_poly.pdbx_strand_id
1 'polypeptide(L)' 'MWTVVYIAPNQKVADKLQRKLTAEGLLVKLRPIGQVQPDSVYSVEILVPESEVNEALDIINLG' A
#
# COMPACT_ATOMS: atom_id res chain seq x y z
N MET A 1 -7.10 -4.25 13.77
CA MET A 1 -7.72 -4.49 12.45
C MET A 1 -6.74 -4.07 11.35
N TRP A 2 -6.95 -4.45 10.08
CA TRP A 2 -6.15 -3.92 8.94
C TRP A 2 -6.96 -2.84 8.23
N THR A 3 -6.34 -1.69 7.95
CA THR A 3 -6.99 -0.50 7.39
C THR A 3 -6.33 -0.13 6.08
N VAL A 4 -7.14 0.17 5.05
CA VAL A 4 -6.66 0.67 3.76
C VAL A 4 -6.25 2.14 3.93
N VAL A 5 -4.99 2.46 3.64
CA VAL A 5 -4.46 3.83 3.72
C VAL A 5 -4.21 4.45 2.35
N TYR A 6 -4.11 3.62 1.30
CA TYR A 6 -3.90 4.07 -0.07
C TYR A 6 -4.39 3.03 -1.08
N ILE A 7 -4.79 3.49 -2.27
CA ILE A 7 -5.08 2.63 -3.43
C ILE A 7 -4.10 3.02 -4.54
N ALA A 8 -3.11 2.17 -4.77
CA ALA A 8 -2.15 2.36 -5.84
C ALA A 8 -2.76 1.99 -7.20
N PRO A 9 -2.48 2.74 -8.28
CA PRO A 9 -3.05 2.50 -9.60
C PRO A 9 -2.45 1.27 -10.32
N ASN A 10 -1.34 0.73 -9.81
CA ASN A 10 -0.70 -0.47 -10.34
C ASN A 10 0.25 -1.08 -9.29
N GLN A 11 0.68 -2.32 -9.53
CA GLN A 11 1.61 -3.05 -8.68
C GLN A 11 2.93 -2.31 -8.45
N LYS A 12 3.48 -1.65 -9.48
CA LYS A 12 4.77 -0.93 -9.37
C LYS A 12 4.71 0.20 -8.34
N VAL A 13 3.63 0.98 -8.32
CA VAL A 13 3.42 2.03 -7.32
C VAL A 13 3.21 1.42 -5.92
N ALA A 14 2.44 0.32 -5.84
CA ALA A 14 2.20 -0.39 -4.58
C ALA A 14 3.50 -0.91 -3.95
N ASP A 15 4.38 -1.53 -4.74
CA ASP A 15 5.67 -2.05 -4.29
C ASP A 15 6.61 -0.94 -3.81
N LYS A 16 6.61 0.22 -4.49
CA LYS A 16 7.41 1.38 -4.08
C LYS A 16 6.96 1.88 -2.71
N LEU A 17 5.65 2.04 -2.52
CA LEU A 17 5.08 2.50 -1.25
C LEU A 17 5.26 1.48 -0.14
N GLN A 18 5.07 0.18 -0.43
CA GLN A 18 5.35 -0.89 0.53
C GLN A 18 6.79 -0.80 1.03
N ARG A 19 7.79 -0.72 0.13
CA ARG A 19 9.19 -0.60 0.50
C ARG A 19 9.45 0.62 1.38
N LYS A 20 8.89 1.78 1.02
CA LYS A 20 9.03 3.03 1.80
C LYS A 20 8.50 2.85 3.22
N LEU A 21 7.27 2.37 3.35
CA LEU A 21 6.62 2.17 4.65
C LEU A 21 7.33 1.10 5.50
N THR A 22 7.75 -0.03 4.90
CA THR A 22 8.48 -1.07 5.62
C THR A 22 9.88 -0.64 6.05
N ALA A 23 10.51 0.31 5.34
CA ALA A 23 11.81 0.85 5.71
C ALA A 23 11.75 1.70 7.00
N GLU A 24 10.59 2.32 7.26
CA GLU A 24 10.30 3.03 8.51
C GLU A 24 9.81 2.09 9.63
N GLY A 25 9.71 0.77 9.35
CA GLY A 25 9.34 -0.24 10.34
C GLY A 25 7.86 -0.60 10.40
N LEU A 26 7.02 -0.07 9.51
CA LEU A 26 5.58 -0.35 9.49
C LEU A 26 5.28 -1.73 8.88
N LEU A 27 4.18 -2.33 9.35
CA LEU A 27 3.64 -3.55 8.77
C LEU A 27 2.72 -3.22 7.59
N VAL A 28 3.02 -3.81 6.42
CA VAL A 28 2.27 -3.50 5.19
C VAL A 28 1.79 -4.75 4.50
N LYS A 29 0.50 -4.77 4.14
CA LYS A 29 -0.10 -5.77 3.25
C LYS A 29 -0.55 -5.12 1.95
N LEU A 30 -0.28 -5.80 0.85
CA LEU A 30 -0.79 -5.42 -0.47
C LEU A 30 -1.96 -6.34 -0.83
N ARG A 31 -3.05 -5.76 -1.32
CA ARG A 31 -4.22 -6.49 -1.80
C ARG A 31 -4.61 -6.02 -3.21
N PRO A 32 -4.37 -6.83 -4.25
CA PRO A 32 -4.85 -6.53 -5.59
C PRO A 32 -6.38 -6.37 -5.64
N ILE A 33 -6.84 -5.42 -6.44
CA ILE A 33 -8.26 -5.19 -6.74
C ILE A 33 -8.49 -5.54 -8.22
N GLY A 34 -9.36 -6.51 -8.47
CA GLY A 34 -9.74 -6.94 -9.82
C GLY A 34 -9.02 -8.21 -10.29
N GLN A 35 -9.21 -8.57 -11.57
CA GLN A 35 -8.57 -9.77 -12.14
C GLN A 35 -7.09 -9.52 -12.39
N VAL A 36 -6.25 -10.29 -11.71
CA VAL A 36 -4.80 -10.31 -11.94
C VAL A 36 -4.54 -11.15 -13.19
N GLN A 37 -4.36 -10.48 -14.33
CA GLN A 37 -3.90 -11.09 -15.58
C GLN A 37 -2.54 -10.49 -15.97
N PRO A 38 -1.67 -11.22 -16.69
CA PRO A 38 -0.30 -10.80 -17.00
C PRO A 38 -0.18 -9.40 -17.61
N ASP A 39 -1.18 -8.98 -18.40
CA ASP A 39 -1.20 -7.70 -19.11
C ASP A 39 -2.24 -6.71 -18.58
N SER A 40 -2.88 -6.99 -17.44
CA SER A 40 -3.92 -6.12 -16.88
C SER A 40 -3.37 -5.14 -15.85
N VAL A 41 -3.70 -3.86 -16.02
CA VAL A 41 -3.50 -2.84 -14.99
C VAL A 41 -4.56 -3.05 -13.92
N TYR A 42 -4.14 -3.49 -12.74
CA TYR A 42 -5.01 -3.64 -11.58
C TYR A 42 -4.57 -2.69 -10.47
N SER A 43 -5.54 -2.10 -9.77
CA SER A 43 -5.26 -1.29 -8.59
C SER A 43 -4.88 -2.18 -7.41
N VAL A 44 -4.14 -1.65 -6.46
CA VAL A 44 -3.68 -2.40 -5.27
C VAL A 44 -3.95 -1.58 -4.04
N GLU A 45 -4.71 -2.13 -3.10
CA GLU A 45 -4.85 -1.54 -1.77
C GLU A 45 -3.58 -1.77 -0.97
N ILE A 46 -3.15 -0.71 -0.28
CA ILE A 46 -2.09 -0.73 0.70
C ILE A 46 -2.74 -0.67 2.07
N LEU A 47 -2.51 -1.71 2.86
CA LEU A 47 -3.09 -1.85 4.19
C LEU A 47 -2.00 -1.84 5.26
N VAL A 48 -2.31 -1.23 6.40
CA VAL A 48 -1.49 -1.24 7.62
C VAL A 48 -2.35 -1.63 8.82
N PRO A 49 -1.78 -2.06 9.96
CA PRO A 49 -2.49 -2.12 11.22
C PRO A 49 -3.15 -0.78 11.55
N GLU A 50 -4.36 -0.82 12.09
CA GLU A 50 -5.11 0.39 12.48
C GLU A 50 -4.31 1.34 13.39
N SER A 51 -3.44 0.79 14.25
CA SER A 51 -2.54 1.56 15.13
C SER A 51 -1.45 2.34 14.38
N GLU A 52 -1.15 2.00 13.13
CA GLU A 52 -0.07 2.57 12.31
C GLU A 52 -0.60 3.53 11.23
N VAL A 53 -1.91 3.77 11.17
CA VAL A 53 -2.56 4.55 10.09
C VAL A 53 -2.01 5.97 9.98
N ASN A 54 -1.87 6.69 11.10
CA ASN A 54 -1.41 8.08 11.07
C ASN A 54 0.03 8.18 10.54
N GLU A 55 0.92 7.33 11.05
CA GLU A 55 2.32 7.28 10.62
C GLU A 55 2.45 6.89 9.14
N ALA A 56 1.65 5.92 8.69
CA ALA A 56 1.62 5.54 7.28
C ALA A 56 1.19 6.72 6.37
N LEU A 57 0.16 7.47 6.77
CA LEU A 57 -0.32 8.63 6.01
C LEU A 57 0.72 9.75 5.96
N ASP A 58 1.43 10.00 7.07
CA ASP A 58 2.52 10.97 7.11
C ASP A 58 3.63 10.59 6.12
N ILE A 59 4.07 9.32 6.14
CA ILE A 59 5.09 8.81 5.21
C ILE A 59 4.64 8.89 3.76
N ILE A 60 3.37 8.59 3.47
CA ILE A 60 2.82 8.63 2.10
C ILE A 60 2.76 10.07 1.57
N ASN A 61 2.31 11.02 2.37
CA ASN A 61 2.09 12.40 1.93
C ASN A 61 3.35 13.27 1.92
N LEU A 62 4.38 12.91 2.70
CA LEU A 62 5.67 13.62 2.76
C LEU A 62 6.69 13.08 1.74
N GLY A 63 6.24 12.49 0.62
CA GLY A 63 7.05 11.71 -0.33
C GLY A 63 7.07 12.20 -1.77
#